data_AF-A0A2A9K244-F1
#
_entry.id   AF-A0A2A9K244-F1
#
_cell.length_a   1.000
_cell.length_b   1.000
_cell.length_c   1.000
_cell.angle_alpha   90.00
_cell.angle_beta   90.00
_cell.angle_gamma   90.00
#
_symmetry.space_group_name_H-M   'P 1'
#
loop_
_entity.id
_entity.type
_entity.pdbx_description
1 polymer ?
#
loop_
_entity_poly.entity_id
_entity_poly.type
_entity_poly.pdbx_seq_one_letter_code
_entity_poly.pdbx_strand_id
1 'polypeptide(L)'
;MANTLHLGASSLTGKSVNALVEEAFGKSEFPLALRLTNNTPRNLVFPDVRAELNPNFSAPDNQIEISFKDHAQLTRFASDVDSLSELNQWGDAMALDALDDGQPDEVIAKVSAGGKGQKKAGAESKSLADTAADDAANTDKK
;
A
#
# COMPACT_ATOMS: atom_id res chain seq x y z
N MET A 1 -7.99 22.35 6.61
CA MET A 1 -8.43 21.05 6.08
C MET A 1 -7.40 20.05 6.57
N ALA A 2 -7.81 18.98 7.26
CA ALA A 2 -6.87 17.99 7.77
C ALA A 2 -6.21 17.28 6.58
N ASN A 3 -4.88 17.34 6.48
CA ASN A 3 -4.15 16.62 5.43
C ASN A 3 -4.03 15.16 5.87
N THR A 4 -4.75 14.27 5.19
CA THR A 4 -4.58 12.83 5.33
C THR A 4 -3.36 12.37 4.55
N LEU A 5 -2.35 11.85 5.23
CA LEU A 5 -1.21 11.19 4.59
C LEU A 5 -1.52 9.71 4.38
N HIS A 6 -1.41 9.25 3.13
CA HIS A 6 -1.55 7.83 2.79
C HIS A 6 -0.19 7.17 2.63
N LEU A 7 -0.01 6.03 3.29
CA LEU A 7 1.17 5.16 3.19
C LEU A 7 0.80 3.83 2.55
N GLY A 8 1.70 3.30 1.75
CA GLY A 8 1.59 2.02 1.06
C GLY A 8 2.92 1.65 0.43
N ALA A 9 2.95 0.55 -0.32
CA ALA A 9 4.16 0.03 -0.93
C ALA A 9 4.80 1.07 -1.86
N SER A 10 6.03 1.46 -1.55
CA SER A 10 6.82 2.43 -2.32
C SER A 10 6.95 2.01 -3.80
N SER A 11 7.08 0.71 -4.08
CA SER A 11 7.17 0.13 -5.42
C SER A 11 5.89 0.29 -6.25
N LEU A 12 4.72 0.32 -5.59
CA LEU A 12 3.42 0.49 -6.25
C LEU A 12 3.03 1.96 -6.36
N THR A 13 3.37 2.76 -5.37
CA THR A 13 3.01 4.20 -5.32
C THR A 13 4.03 5.09 -6.03
N GLY A 14 5.25 4.60 -6.24
CA GLY A 14 6.37 5.37 -6.80
C GLY A 14 6.92 6.44 -5.87
N LYS A 15 6.56 6.42 -4.58
CA LYS A 15 6.96 7.43 -3.59
C LYS A 15 7.58 6.77 -2.37
N SER A 16 8.62 7.41 -1.83
CA SER A 16 9.22 6.99 -0.55
C SER A 16 8.31 7.40 0.61
N VAL A 17 7.90 6.44 1.44
CA VAL A 17 7.12 6.72 2.65
C VAL A 17 7.84 7.67 3.61
N ASN A 18 9.16 7.61 3.68
CA ASN A 18 9.94 8.46 4.58
C ASN A 18 10.01 9.90 4.03
N ALA A 19 10.09 10.06 2.71
CA ALA A 19 10.00 11.39 2.09
C ALA A 19 8.61 12.00 2.30
N LEU A 20 7.55 11.20 2.21
CA LEU A 20 6.19 11.64 2.47
C LEU A 20 5.98 12.06 3.94
N VAL A 21 6.55 11.33 4.88
CA VAL A 21 6.52 11.71 6.31
C VAL A 21 7.28 13.00 6.55
N GLU A 22 8.47 13.16 5.97
CA GLU A 22 9.27 14.39 6.10
C GLU A 22 8.51 15.59 5.51
N GLU A 23 7.89 15.43 4.35
CA GLU A 23 7.09 16.46 3.69
C GLU A 23 5.88 16.87 4.54
N ALA A 24 5.17 15.90 5.12
CA ALA A 24 3.95 16.15 5.90
C ALA A 24 4.22 16.64 7.33
N PHE A 25 5.26 16.11 7.98
CA PHE A 25 5.48 16.24 9.43
C PHE A 25 6.91 16.64 9.83
N GLY A 26 7.82 16.91 8.89
CA GLY A 26 9.22 17.26 9.19
C GLY A 26 9.38 18.58 9.97
N LYS A 27 8.36 19.44 9.95
CA LYS A 27 8.30 20.70 10.71
C LYS A 27 7.38 20.63 11.94
N SER A 28 6.74 19.48 12.19
CA SER A 28 5.81 19.34 13.31
C SER A 28 6.56 19.32 14.64
N GLU A 29 5.91 19.87 15.67
CA GLU A 29 6.38 19.71 17.04
C GLU A 29 5.97 18.33 17.57
N PHE A 30 6.85 17.73 18.37
CA PHE A 30 6.61 16.44 19.01
C PHE A 30 6.51 16.62 20.53
N PRO A 31 5.67 15.83 21.23
CA PRO A 31 4.94 14.66 20.73
C PRO A 31 3.77 15.00 19.81
N LEU A 32 3.62 14.24 18.73
CA LEU A 32 2.61 14.48 17.69
C LEU A 32 1.51 13.42 17.79
N ALA A 33 0.26 13.88 17.96
CA ALA A 33 -0.91 13.01 17.99
C ALA A 33 -1.51 12.87 16.59
N LEU A 34 -1.57 11.63 16.09
CA LEU A 34 -2.15 11.29 14.80
C LEU A 34 -3.26 10.27 14.97
N ARG A 35 -4.29 10.39 14.14
CA ARG A 35 -5.31 9.37 13.96
C ARG A 35 -4.90 8.45 12.83
N LEU A 36 -4.93 7.15 13.09
CA LEU A 36 -4.52 6.10 12.17
C LEU A 36 -5.73 5.30 11.69
N THR A 37 -5.79 5.03 10.39
CA THR A 37 -6.80 4.17 9.78
C THR A 37 -6.13 3.03 9.02
N ASN A 38 -6.43 1.78 9.37
CA ASN A 38 -5.92 0.60 8.67
C ASN A 38 -6.81 0.26 7.46
N ASN A 39 -6.28 0.52 6.26
CA ASN A 39 -6.92 0.25 4.97
C ASN A 39 -6.59 -1.14 4.41
N THR A 40 -6.00 -2.04 5.21
CA THR A 40 -5.67 -3.40 4.80
C THR A 40 -6.76 -4.39 5.27
N PRO A 41 -6.85 -5.59 4.65
CA PRO A 41 -7.81 -6.61 5.07
C PRO A 41 -7.33 -7.42 6.30
N ARG A 42 -6.23 -7.04 6.95
CA ARG A 42 -5.62 -7.77 8.07
C ARG A 42 -5.48 -6.90 9.31
N ASN A 43 -5.51 -7.52 10.48
CA ASN A 43 -5.11 -6.85 11.70
C ASN A 43 -3.61 -6.53 11.62
N LEU A 44 -3.25 -5.30 11.97
CA LEU A 44 -1.86 -4.84 12.01
C LEU A 44 -1.48 -4.50 13.44
N VAL A 45 -0.29 -4.92 13.84
CA VAL A 45 0.24 -4.67 15.18
C VAL A 45 1.59 -3.98 15.03
N PHE A 46 1.73 -2.83 15.69
CA PHE A 46 2.97 -2.03 15.71
C PHE A 46 3.44 -1.87 17.16
N PRO A 47 4.32 -2.77 17.65
CA PRO A 47 4.72 -2.79 19.06
C PRO A 47 5.41 -1.51 19.54
N ASP A 48 6.19 -0.86 18.68
CA ASP A 48 6.95 0.36 19.04
C ASP A 48 6.03 1.53 19.45
N VAL A 49 4.85 1.62 18.84
CA VAL A 49 3.82 2.61 19.18
C VAL A 49 2.65 2.01 19.96
N ARG A 50 2.76 0.74 20.36
CA ARG A 50 1.74 -0.03 21.10
C ARG A 50 0.35 0.03 20.45
N ALA A 51 0.33 -0.05 19.12
CA ALA A 51 -0.89 0.03 18.33
C ALA A 51 -1.32 -1.35 17.83
N GLU A 52 -2.62 -1.62 17.93
CA GLU A 52 -3.31 -2.73 17.25
C GLU A 52 -4.46 -2.13 16.43
N LEU A 53 -4.42 -2.32 15.12
CA LEU A 53 -5.39 -1.76 14.18
C LEU A 53 -6.17 -2.88 13.49
N ASN A 54 -7.48 -2.92 13.72
CA ASN A 54 -8.38 -3.78 12.95
C ASN A 54 -8.66 -3.18 11.56
N PRO A 55 -8.96 -4.01 10.55
CA PRO A 55 -9.37 -3.57 9.22
C PRO A 55 -10.57 -2.60 9.26
N ASN A 56 -10.44 -1.44 8.60
CA ASN A 56 -11.53 -0.49 8.48
C ASN A 56 -12.69 -0.99 7.59
N PHE A 57 -12.47 -2.00 6.73
CA PHE A 57 -13.55 -2.60 5.92
C PHE A 57 -14.59 -3.37 6.73
N SER A 58 -14.21 -3.86 7.92
CA SER A 58 -15.10 -4.65 8.77
C SER A 58 -16.00 -3.78 9.64
N ALA A 59 -15.54 -2.56 9.95
CA ALA A 59 -16.27 -1.55 10.69
C ALA A 59 -15.77 -0.17 10.21
N PRO A 60 -16.57 0.57 9.40
CA PRO A 60 -16.24 1.94 9.02
C PRO A 60 -16.01 2.77 10.28
N ASP A 61 -15.00 3.64 10.24
CA ASP A 61 -14.57 4.49 11.36
C ASP A 61 -13.74 3.75 12.44
N ASN A 62 -13.20 2.58 12.13
CA ASN A 62 -12.22 1.92 13.00
C ASN A 62 -10.86 2.65 12.93
N GLN A 63 -10.79 3.76 13.65
CA GLN A 63 -9.64 4.65 13.76
C GLN A 63 -9.09 4.60 15.17
N ILE A 64 -7.78 4.75 15.32
CA ILE A 64 -7.13 4.85 16.63
C ILE A 64 -6.28 6.12 16.69
N GLU A 65 -6.20 6.73 17.86
CA GLU A 65 -5.33 7.90 18.08
C GLU A 65 -4.04 7.44 18.76
N ILE A 66 -2.91 7.81 18.17
CA ILE A 66 -1.57 7.43 18.62
C ILE A 66 -0.71 8.68 18.72
N SER A 67 0.03 8.79 19.83
CA SER A 67 1.02 9.84 20.02
C SER A 67 2.41 9.31 19.72
N PHE A 68 3.07 9.96 18.76
CA PHE A 68 4.46 9.71 18.41
C PHE A 68 5.37 10.61 19.23
N LYS A 69 6.38 10.03 19.89
CA LYS A 69 7.26 10.76 20.81
C LYS A 69 8.24 11.71 20.12
N ASP A 70 8.66 11.35 18.91
CA ASP A 70 9.65 12.06 18.11
C ASP A 70 9.49 11.70 16.62
N HIS A 71 10.10 12.50 15.75
CA HIS A 71 10.06 12.29 14.30
C HIS A 71 10.65 10.91 13.92
N ALA A 72 11.70 10.47 14.60
CA ALA A 72 12.34 9.19 14.31
C ALA A 72 11.40 7.99 14.52
N GLN A 73 10.54 8.05 15.54
CA GLN A 73 9.50 7.03 15.78
C GLN A 73 8.48 7.00 14.65
N LEU A 74 8.05 8.18 14.17
CA LEU A 74 7.11 8.28 13.05
C LEU A 74 7.74 7.74 11.74
N THR A 75 9.01 8.06 11.45
CA THR A 75 9.72 7.53 10.28
C THR A 75 9.88 6.01 10.35
N ARG A 76 10.20 5.45 11.53
CA ARG A 76 10.29 3.99 11.73
C ARG A 76 8.94 3.33 11.50
N PHE A 77 7.88 3.87 12.10
CA PHE A 77 6.52 3.39 11.88
C PHE A 77 6.14 3.39 10.39
N ALA A 78 6.45 4.46 9.66
CA ALA A 78 6.17 4.52 8.22
C ALA A 78 6.98 3.49 7.43
N SER A 79 8.25 3.26 7.79
CA SER A 79 9.08 2.21 7.18
C SER A 79 8.55 0.80 7.46
N ASP A 80 8.00 0.54 8.64
CA ASP A 80 7.34 -0.72 8.97
C ASP A 80 6.07 -0.92 8.12
N VAL A 81 5.26 0.14 7.98
CA VAL A 81 4.07 0.12 7.11
C VAL A 81 4.46 -0.17 5.66
N ASP A 82 5.50 0.48 5.13
CA ASP A 82 6.00 0.24 3.77
C ASP A 82 6.48 -1.20 3.59
N SER A 83 7.29 -1.70 4.52
CA SER A 83 7.81 -3.08 4.46
C SER A 83 6.68 -4.11 4.44
N LEU A 84 5.66 -3.93 5.27
CA LEU A 84 4.46 -4.78 5.27
C LEU A 84 3.67 -4.63 3.98
N SER A 85 3.57 -3.41 3.45
CA SER A 85 2.85 -3.11 2.22
C SER A 85 3.54 -3.71 1.00
N GLU A 86 4.86 -3.65 0.91
CA GLU A 86 5.67 -4.28 -0.13
C GLU A 86 5.48 -5.80 -0.12
N LEU A 87 5.58 -6.42 1.07
CA LEU A 87 5.40 -7.86 1.21
C LEU A 87 4.01 -8.33 0.74
N ASN A 88 2.98 -7.53 0.98
CA ASN A 88 1.59 -7.89 0.71
C ASN A 88 0.99 -7.22 -0.54
N GLN A 89 1.78 -6.41 -1.26
CA GLN A 89 1.37 -5.67 -2.45
C GLN A 89 0.18 -4.72 -2.19
N TRP A 90 0.25 -3.93 -1.12
CA TRP A 90 -0.76 -2.93 -0.77
C TRP A 90 -0.34 -1.53 -1.24
N GLY A 91 -1.12 -0.91 -2.13
CA GLY A 91 -0.86 0.46 -2.59
C GLY A 91 -1.35 1.56 -1.65
N ASP A 92 -2.33 1.24 -0.79
CA ASP A 92 -2.87 2.11 0.26
C ASP A 92 -3.15 1.24 1.48
N ALA A 93 -2.23 1.26 2.45
CA ALA A 93 -2.27 0.40 3.62
C ALA A 93 -2.69 1.17 4.88
N MET A 94 -2.26 2.41 5.01
CA MET A 94 -2.49 3.22 6.21
C MET A 94 -2.79 4.66 5.83
N ALA A 95 -3.79 5.25 6.46
CA ALA A 95 -4.04 6.69 6.44
C ALA A 95 -3.71 7.30 7.80
N LEU A 96 -3.08 8.48 7.79
CA LEU A 96 -2.67 9.24 8.96
C LEU A 96 -3.28 10.64 8.88
N ASP A 97 -4.07 11.00 9.88
CA ASP A 97 -4.68 12.32 10.01
C ASP A 97 -4.11 13.04 11.25
N ALA A 98 -3.74 14.30 11.12
CA ALA A 98 -3.38 15.13 12.28
C ALA A 98 -4.64 15.49 13.09
N LEU A 99 -4.54 15.40 14.42
CA LEU A 99 -5.67 15.61 15.33
C LEU A 99 -5.92 17.07 15.73
N ASP A 100 -4.96 17.97 15.49
CA ASP A 100 -5.05 19.40 15.85
C ASP A 100 -4.90 20.33 14.64
N ASP A 101 -5.52 21.52 14.75
CA ASP A 101 -5.52 22.69 13.84
C ASP A 101 -4.13 23.31 13.57
N GLY A 102 -3.10 22.49 13.35
CA GLY A 102 -1.80 22.91 12.79
C GLY A 102 -1.82 22.68 11.27
N GLN A 103 -2.19 23.71 10.50
CA GLN A 103 -2.16 23.71 9.03
C GLN A 103 -0.81 23.22 8.49
N PRO A 104 -0.76 22.09 7.76
CA PRO A 104 0.37 21.81 6.88
C PRO A 104 0.15 22.57 5.58
N ASP A 105 1.15 23.37 5.19
CA ASP A 105 1.17 24.07 3.90
C ASP A 105 0.94 23.10 2.74
N GLU A 106 0.23 23.62 1.74
CA GLU A 106 -0.39 22.93 0.62
C GLU A 106 0.62 22.18 -0.26
N VAL A 107 0.56 20.84 -0.30
CA VAL A 107 1.16 20.03 -1.37
C VAL A 107 0.26 18.84 -1.71
N ILE A 108 -0.39 18.98 -2.87
CA ILE A 108 -1.31 18.01 -3.46
C ILE A 108 -0.49 16.85 -4.03
N ALA A 109 -0.67 15.65 -3.50
CA ALA A 109 -0.19 14.45 -4.15
C ALA A 109 -1.26 13.35 -4.14
N LYS A 110 -2.36 13.59 -4.88
CA LYS A 110 -3.35 12.57 -5.27
C LYS A 110 -2.63 11.34 -5.86
N VAL A 111 -2.62 10.23 -5.13
CA VAL A 111 -2.31 8.92 -5.71
C VAL A 111 -3.63 8.33 -6.16
N SER A 112 -3.85 8.36 -7.47
CA SER A 112 -5.01 7.74 -8.11
C SER A 112 -4.84 6.22 -8.06
N ALA A 113 -5.55 5.55 -7.15
CA ALA A 113 -5.75 4.11 -7.18
C ALA A 113 -6.65 3.73 -8.39
N GLY A 114 -6.04 3.58 -9.57
CA GLY A 114 -6.69 3.18 -10.82
C GLY A 114 -6.50 1.71 -11.14
N GLY A 115 -6.84 0.80 -10.21
CA GLY A 115 -6.80 -0.64 -10.44
C GLY A 115 -8.16 -1.22 -10.83
N LYS A 116 -8.57 -1.11 -12.09
CA LYS A 116 -9.61 -1.97 -12.69
C LYS A 116 -9.36 -2.15 -14.19
N GLY A 117 -9.13 -3.40 -14.63
CA GLY A 117 -9.35 -3.73 -16.03
C GLY A 117 -8.54 -4.86 -16.69
N GLN A 118 -8.22 -5.96 -16.02
CA GLN A 118 -8.04 -7.21 -16.79
C GLN A 118 -9.40 -7.69 -17.29
N LYS A 119 -9.72 -7.37 -18.54
CA LYS A 119 -10.66 -8.16 -19.36
C LYS A 119 -9.94 -8.55 -20.65
N LYS A 120 -9.43 -9.78 -20.67
CA LYS A 120 -9.18 -10.52 -21.91
C LYS A 120 -10.55 -10.84 -22.55
N ALA A 121 -10.86 -10.18 -23.65
CA ALA A 121 -11.69 -10.70 -24.73
C ALA A 121 -10.76 -10.67 -25.95
N GLY A 122 -10.43 -11.78 -26.61
CA GLY A 122 -11.38 -12.64 -27.27
C GLY A 122 -11.63 -12.07 -28.66
N ALA A 123 -10.67 -12.23 -29.58
CA ALA A 123 -10.87 -12.01 -31.00
C ALA A 123 -9.99 -13.01 -31.77
N GLU A 124 -10.69 -14.00 -32.35
CA GLU A 124 -10.18 -14.97 -33.30
C GLU A 124 -9.59 -14.29 -34.54
N SER A 125 -8.47 -14.81 -35.03
CA SER A 125 -8.13 -14.78 -36.45
C SER A 125 -7.61 -16.17 -36.84
N LYS A 126 -8.46 -16.91 -37.54
CA LYS A 126 -8.12 -18.13 -38.27
C LYS A 126 -7.13 -17.81 -39.40
N SER A 127 -6.09 -18.64 -39.55
CA SER A 127 -5.86 -19.35 -40.82
C SER A 127 -4.76 -20.41 -40.72
N LEU A 128 -5.02 -21.48 -41.46
CA LEU A 128 -4.42 -22.81 -41.51
C LEU A 128 -3.07 -22.88 -42.23
N ALA A 129 -2.31 -23.94 -41.89
CA ALA A 129 -1.52 -24.84 -42.75
C ALA A 129 -0.24 -25.24 -41.98
N ASP A 130 0.28 -26.46 -41.97
CA ASP A 130 -0.11 -27.79 -42.43
C ASP A 130 0.98 -28.68 -41.78
N THR A 131 0.63 -29.75 -41.07
CA THR A 131 1.65 -30.70 -40.56
C THR A 131 1.25 -32.09 -40.99
N ALA A 132 1.77 -32.47 -42.15
CA ALA A 132 1.78 -33.85 -42.61
C ALA A 132 2.63 -34.70 -41.66
N ALA A 133 2.01 -35.75 -41.18
CA ALA A 133 2.63 -36.86 -40.49
C ALA A 133 3.57 -37.60 -41.46
N ASP A 134 4.74 -38.00 -40.97
CA ASP A 134 5.46 -39.14 -41.52
C ASP A 134 5.81 -40.09 -40.37
N ASP A 135 5.29 -41.29 -40.54
CA ASP A 135 5.35 -42.47 -39.70
C ASP A 135 6.62 -43.24 -40.06
N ALA A 136 7.51 -43.50 -39.11
CA ALA A 136 8.52 -44.53 -39.28
C ALA A 136 8.92 -45.14 -37.93
N ALA A 137 8.34 -46.30 -37.70
CA ALA A 137 8.66 -47.27 -36.66
C ALA A 137 10.17 -47.47 -36.44
N ASN A 138 10.58 -47.63 -35.18
CA ASN A 138 11.57 -48.65 -34.87
C ASN A 138 11.24 -49.37 -33.56
N THR A 139 10.97 -50.65 -33.74
CA THR A 139 10.67 -51.71 -32.79
C THR A 139 11.89 -52.09 -31.93
N ASP A 140 11.63 -52.28 -30.63
CA ASP A 140 11.86 -53.52 -29.88
C ASP A 140 13.23 -54.24 -30.02
N LYS A 141 14.05 -54.27 -28.95
CA LYS A 141 14.27 -55.45 -28.07
C LYS A 141 15.63 -55.44 -27.33
N LYS A 142 15.50 -55.73 -26.03
CA LYS A 142 16.39 -56.45 -25.11
C LYS A 142 17.79 -55.91 -24.82
#